data_AF-A0A4Q2FP39-F1
#
_entry.id   AF-A0A4Q2FP39-F1
#
_cell.length_a   1.000
_cell.length_b   1.000
_cell.length_c   1.000
_cell.angle_alpha   90.00
_cell.angle_beta   90.00
_cell.angle_gamma   90.00
#
_symmetry.space_group_name_H-M   'P 1'
#
loop_
_entity.id
_entity.type
_entity.pdbx_description
1 polymer ?
#
loop_
_entity_poly.entity_id
_entity_poly.type
_entity_poly.pdbx_seq_one_letter_code
_entity_poly.pdbx_strand_id
1 'polypeptide(L)'
;MTSYRKVITKLYCKLLGEEFKIRFKEKQILQNQIGYESYEKEVDLLSETTVGQILKGKRNISFNASLAFQTSLDYKHPRDLFFPNKKFELLLIKNIITTILTDPVFEDTLLKQLLEKNFLNISQKDVSQFIEKNKEVFLCSLSNFISDFPEEETSHQIAEKLTDWLSELACLISQI
;
A
#
# COMPACT_ATOMS: atom_id res chain seq x y z
N MET A 1 -16.94 7.39 -4.22
CA MET A 1 -16.12 6.22 -3.85
C MET A 1 -16.93 5.33 -2.93
N THR A 2 -16.96 4.02 -3.17
CA THR A 2 -17.60 3.04 -2.28
C THR A 2 -16.92 3.02 -0.91
N SER A 3 -17.62 2.53 0.12
CA SER A 3 -17.11 2.52 1.50
C SER A 3 -15.80 1.72 1.63
N TYR A 4 -15.72 0.54 0.99
CA TYR A 4 -14.52 -0.31 0.97
C TYR A 4 -13.28 0.43 0.44
N ARG A 5 -13.42 1.07 -0.72
CA ARG A 5 -12.33 1.79 -1.38
C ARG A 5 -11.75 2.86 -0.47
N LYS A 6 -12.59 3.59 0.27
CA LYS A 6 -12.14 4.63 1.20
C LYS A 6 -11.32 4.04 2.34
N VAL A 7 -11.75 2.90 2.90
CA VAL A 7 -11.04 2.19 3.97
C VAL A 7 -9.68 1.68 3.47
N ILE A 8 -9.64 0.99 2.33
CA ILE A 8 -8.41 0.45 1.73
C ILE A 8 -7.45 1.58 1.33
N THR A 9 -7.94 2.66 0.73
CA THR A 9 -7.10 3.83 0.36
C THR A 9 -6.44 4.44 1.59
N LYS A 10 -7.21 4.67 2.65
CA LYS A 10 -6.68 5.24 3.90
C LYS A 10 -5.64 4.31 4.54
N LEU A 11 -5.92 3.00 4.55
CA LEU A 11 -4.99 2.00 5.07
C LEU A 11 -3.67 2.01 4.29
N TYR A 12 -3.76 1.88 2.97
CA TYR A 12 -2.60 1.80 2.08
C TYR A 12 -1.74 3.07 2.17
N CYS A 13 -2.34 4.26 2.05
CA CYS A 13 -1.59 5.52 2.13
C CYS A 13 -0.92 5.71 3.49
N LYS A 14 -1.56 5.26 4.59
CA LYS A 14 -0.96 5.31 5.92
C LYS A 14 0.28 4.42 6.02
N LEU A 15 0.17 3.16 5.61
CA LEU A 15 1.29 2.22 5.64
C LEU A 15 2.45 2.69 4.75
N LEU A 16 2.13 3.19 3.55
CA LEU A 16 3.13 3.70 2.62
C LEU A 16 3.86 4.93 3.19
N GLY A 17 3.12 5.86 3.80
CA GLY A 17 3.71 7.02 4.47
C GLY A 17 4.60 6.63 5.68
N GLU A 18 4.25 5.57 6.40
CA GLU A 18 5.08 5.01 7.48
C GLU A 18 6.37 4.38 6.93
N GLU A 19 6.30 3.61 5.84
CA GLU A 19 7.49 3.05 5.17
C GLU A 19 8.43 4.16 4.68
N PHE A 20 7.89 5.24 4.09
CA PHE A 20 8.72 6.38 3.69
C PHE A 20 9.38 7.08 4.86
N LYS A 21 8.72 7.22 6.01
CA LYS A 21 9.37 7.78 7.21
C LYS A 21 10.57 6.95 7.65
N ILE A 22 10.52 5.62 7.49
CA ILE A 22 11.65 4.74 7.77
C ILE A 22 12.77 5.06 6.77
N ARG A 23 12.47 5.08 5.46
CA ARG A 23 13.47 5.40 4.42
C ARG A 23 14.10 6.78 4.55
N PHE A 24 13.33 7.79 4.94
CA PHE A 24 13.85 9.15 5.19
C PHE A 24 14.87 9.14 6.32
N LYS A 25 14.61 8.39 7.40
CA LYS A 25 15.56 8.25 8.52
C LYS A 25 16.81 7.50 8.09
N GLU A 26 16.66 6.40 7.37
CA GLU A 26 17.78 5.58 6.88
C GLU A 26 18.70 6.38 5.94
N LYS A 27 18.13 7.19 5.05
CA LYS A 27 18.88 8.04 4.11
C LYS A 27 19.23 9.42 4.66
N GLN A 28 18.81 9.76 5.88
CA GLN A 28 18.98 11.08 6.49
C GLN A 28 18.43 12.24 5.63
N ILE A 29 17.29 12.01 4.97
CA ILE A 29 16.61 12.99 4.10
C ILE A 29 15.57 13.78 4.91
N LEU A 30 15.59 15.10 4.75
CA LEU A 30 14.61 16.01 5.30
C LEU A 30 13.43 16.22 4.34
N GLN A 31 12.27 16.61 4.87
CA GLN A 31 11.05 16.76 4.07
C GLN A 31 11.16 17.85 2.99
N ASN A 32 11.97 18.88 3.23
CA ASN A 32 12.22 19.96 2.28
C ASN A 32 13.25 19.61 1.20
N GLN A 33 13.77 18.37 1.19
CA GLN A 33 14.74 17.88 0.20
C GLN A 33 14.10 16.96 -0.85
N ILE A 34 12.78 16.82 -0.83
CA ILE A 34 12.07 15.97 -1.78
C ILE A 34 11.74 16.76 -3.04
N GLY A 35 12.33 16.37 -4.15
CA GLY A 35 12.13 17.02 -5.45
C GLY A 35 12.56 16.15 -6.62
N TYR A 36 12.37 16.68 -7.81
CA TYR A 36 12.80 16.08 -9.08
C TYR A 36 13.40 17.15 -9.98
N GLU A 37 14.20 16.72 -10.96
CA GLU A 37 14.68 17.59 -12.03
C GLU A 37 13.61 17.68 -13.11
N SER A 38 13.15 18.89 -13.43
CA SER A 38 12.19 19.15 -14.49
C SER A 38 12.84 19.01 -15.87
N TYR A 39 12.03 18.99 -16.94
CA TYR A 39 12.53 18.98 -18.31
C TYR A 39 13.43 20.19 -18.64
N GLU A 40 13.28 21.28 -17.90
CA GLU A 40 14.07 22.51 -18.03
C GLU A 40 15.36 22.47 -17.19
N LYS A 41 15.68 21.32 -16.58
CA LYS A 41 16.83 21.11 -15.66
C LYS A 41 16.77 21.97 -14.40
N GLU A 42 15.58 22.43 -14.04
CA GLU A 42 15.33 23.09 -12.77
C GLU A 42 14.94 22.05 -11.72
N VAL A 43 15.34 22.27 -10.47
CA VAL A 43 14.96 21.39 -9.36
C VAL A 43 13.64 21.85 -8.79
N ASP A 44 12.58 21.08 -9.06
CA ASP A 44 11.26 21.28 -8.49
C ASP A 44 11.17 20.58 -7.13
N LEU A 45 11.14 21.37 -6.05
CA LEU A 45 10.94 20.86 -4.69
C LEU A 45 9.45 20.79 -4.36
N LEU A 46 9.02 19.66 -3.77
CA LEU A 46 7.72 19.59 -3.15
C LEU A 46 7.70 20.45 -1.88
N SER A 47 6.57 21.14 -1.64
CA SER A 47 6.40 21.83 -0.36
C SER A 47 6.50 20.85 0.81
N GLU A 48 7.15 21.27 1.91
CA GLU A 48 7.26 20.47 3.13
C GLU A 48 5.88 20.04 3.65
N THR A 49 4.86 20.89 3.49
CA THR A 49 3.49 20.55 3.84
C THR A 49 2.96 19.39 3.00
N THR A 50 3.19 19.38 1.68
CA THR A 50 2.79 18.27 0.80
C THR A 50 3.46 16.98 1.24
N VAL A 51 4.77 16.99 1.42
CA VAL A 51 5.56 15.83 1.87
C VAL A 51 5.06 15.33 3.22
N GLY A 52 4.88 16.23 4.18
CA GLY A 52 4.39 15.90 5.52
C GLY A 52 2.99 15.28 5.53
N GLN A 53 2.09 15.69 4.62
CA GLN A 53 0.77 15.07 4.50
C GLN A 53 0.84 13.68 3.84
N ILE A 54 1.72 13.48 2.85
CA ILE A 54 1.98 12.16 2.25
C ILE A 54 2.54 11.20 3.31
N LEU A 55 3.56 11.62 4.06
CA LEU A 55 4.14 10.81 5.15
C LEU A 55 3.14 10.47 6.27
N LYS A 56 2.10 11.29 6.44
CA LYS A 56 0.98 11.02 7.37
C LYS A 56 -0.10 10.13 6.77
N GLY A 57 0.01 9.74 5.49
CA GLY A 57 -1.02 9.01 4.75
C GLY A 57 -2.30 9.79 4.51
N LYS A 58 -2.23 11.13 4.54
CA LYS A 58 -3.39 12.03 4.43
C LYS A 58 -3.56 12.64 3.03
N ARG A 59 -2.61 12.40 2.13
CA ARG A 59 -2.59 12.98 0.79
C ARG A 59 -2.18 11.93 -0.23
N ASN A 60 -2.80 12.00 -1.41
CA ASN A 60 -2.40 11.22 -2.58
C ASN A 60 -0.94 11.52 -2.96
N ILE A 61 -0.23 10.50 -3.40
CA ILE A 61 1.00 10.66 -4.15
C ILE A 61 0.60 10.88 -5.60
N SER A 62 0.51 12.14 -6.04
CA SER A 62 0.32 12.49 -7.45
C SER A 62 1.53 12.10 -8.29
N PHE A 63 1.41 12.10 -9.62
CA PHE A 63 2.52 11.80 -10.52
C PHE A 63 3.81 12.57 -10.19
N ASN A 64 3.77 13.92 -10.12
CA ASN A 64 4.96 14.71 -9.78
C ASN A 64 5.52 14.37 -8.39
N ALA A 65 4.65 13.98 -7.44
CA ALA A 65 5.11 13.56 -6.12
C ALA A 65 5.74 12.17 -6.18
N SER A 66 5.19 11.26 -7.00
CA SER A 66 5.77 9.95 -7.27
C SER A 66 7.17 10.11 -7.85
N LEU A 67 7.34 10.99 -8.84
CA LEU A 67 8.63 11.30 -9.45
C LEU A 67 9.61 11.87 -8.41
N ALA A 68 9.19 12.88 -7.64
CA ALA A 68 10.02 13.48 -6.59
C ALA A 68 10.51 12.46 -5.56
N PHE A 69 9.61 11.61 -5.08
CA PHE A 69 9.94 10.58 -4.10
C PHE A 69 10.84 9.48 -4.72
N GLN A 70 10.59 9.08 -5.98
CA GLN A 70 11.45 8.12 -6.67
C GLN A 70 12.88 8.64 -6.80
N THR A 71 13.05 9.86 -7.32
CA THR A 71 14.36 10.50 -7.46
C THR A 71 15.06 10.65 -6.12
N SER A 72 14.38 11.21 -5.12
CA SER A 72 14.98 11.51 -3.82
C SER A 72 15.33 10.25 -3.01
N LEU A 73 14.55 9.17 -3.16
CA LEU A 73 14.76 7.91 -2.47
C LEU A 73 15.57 6.88 -3.27
N ASP A 74 15.98 7.22 -4.50
CA ASP A 74 16.74 6.35 -5.41
C ASP A 74 15.97 5.07 -5.77
N TYR A 75 14.67 5.20 -6.07
CA TYR A 75 13.85 4.14 -6.64
C TYR A 75 13.92 4.19 -8.16
N LYS A 76 14.25 3.05 -8.79
CA LYS A 76 14.42 2.96 -10.24
C LYS A 76 13.09 2.84 -10.99
N HIS A 77 12.11 2.21 -10.36
CA HIS A 77 10.81 1.96 -10.98
C HIS A 77 9.67 2.45 -10.06
N PRO A 78 8.53 2.90 -10.62
CA PRO A 78 7.38 3.31 -9.82
C PRO A 78 6.89 2.20 -8.88
N ARG A 79 7.00 0.93 -9.30
CA ARG A 79 6.68 -0.22 -8.44
C ARG A 79 7.47 -0.19 -7.13
N ASP A 80 8.77 0.13 -7.17
CA ASP A 80 9.62 0.14 -5.99
C ASP A 80 9.26 1.27 -5.03
N LEU A 81 8.59 2.32 -5.50
CA LEU A 81 8.00 3.34 -4.64
C LEU A 81 6.74 2.83 -3.96
N PHE A 82 5.82 2.21 -4.71
CA PHE A 82 4.49 1.83 -4.23
C PHE A 82 4.45 0.48 -3.47
N PHE A 83 5.40 -0.40 -3.75
CA PHE A 83 5.60 -1.70 -3.09
C PHE A 83 7.10 -1.91 -2.80
N PRO A 84 7.66 -1.21 -1.80
CA PRO A 84 9.12 -1.07 -1.65
C PRO A 84 9.92 -2.34 -1.35
N ASN A 85 9.27 -3.37 -0.84
CA ASN A 85 9.85 -4.68 -0.58
C ASN A 85 8.76 -5.68 -0.16
N LYS A 86 9.11 -6.97 -0.17
CA LYS A 86 8.22 -8.06 0.27
C LYS A 86 7.75 -7.92 1.72
N LYS A 87 8.55 -7.32 2.61
CA LYS A 87 8.17 -7.10 4.01
C LYS A 87 7.00 -6.11 4.11
N PHE A 88 7.02 -5.05 3.30
CA PHE A 88 5.93 -4.11 3.16
C PHE A 88 4.68 -4.79 2.55
N GLU A 89 4.84 -5.57 1.48
CA GLU A 89 3.73 -6.30 0.85
C GLU A 89 3.02 -7.24 1.85
N LEU A 90 3.77 -8.02 2.62
CA LEU A 90 3.20 -8.89 3.67
C LEU A 90 2.52 -8.10 4.79
N LEU A 91 3.11 -6.97 5.20
CA LEU A 91 2.50 -6.08 6.19
C LEU A 91 1.18 -5.51 5.66
N LEU A 92 1.14 -5.09 4.39
CA LEU A 92 -0.05 -4.59 3.74
C LEU A 92 -1.15 -5.66 3.71
N ILE A 93 -0.84 -6.86 3.24
CA ILE A 93 -1.81 -7.97 3.16
C ILE A 93 -2.34 -8.31 4.55
N LYS A 94 -1.47 -8.41 5.56
CA LYS A 94 -1.87 -8.62 6.96
C LYS A 94 -2.86 -7.56 7.44
N ASN A 95 -2.56 -6.29 7.18
CA ASN A 95 -3.43 -5.19 7.61
C ASN A 95 -4.74 -5.15 6.83
N ILE A 96 -4.74 -5.51 5.54
CA ILE A 96 -5.96 -5.64 4.74
C ILE A 96 -6.86 -6.73 5.33
N ILE A 97 -6.34 -7.94 5.57
CA ILE A 97 -7.11 -9.03 6.17
C ILE A 97 -7.64 -8.63 7.55
N THR A 98 -6.79 -8.04 8.39
CA THR A 98 -7.20 -7.56 9.72
C THR A 98 -8.32 -6.52 9.61
N THR A 99 -8.22 -5.60 8.64
CA THR A 99 -9.23 -4.56 8.41
C THR A 99 -10.55 -5.17 7.94
N ILE A 100 -10.52 -6.14 7.03
CA ILE A 100 -11.75 -6.84 6.59
C ILE A 100 -12.43 -7.56 7.75
N LEU A 101 -11.65 -8.17 8.65
CA LEU A 101 -12.18 -8.89 9.81
C LEU A 101 -12.76 -7.97 10.90
N THR A 102 -12.37 -6.70 10.95
CA THR A 102 -12.66 -5.82 12.10
C THR A 102 -13.40 -4.53 11.77
N ASP A 103 -13.30 -4.02 10.55
CA ASP A 103 -13.98 -2.78 10.14
C ASP A 103 -15.44 -3.08 9.78
N PRO A 104 -16.43 -2.38 10.39
CA PRO A 104 -17.86 -2.63 10.18
C PRO A 104 -18.30 -2.51 8.73
N VAL A 105 -17.54 -1.79 7.88
CA VAL A 105 -17.85 -1.68 6.46
C VAL A 105 -17.91 -3.06 5.79
N PHE A 106 -17.15 -4.05 6.30
CA PHE A 106 -17.08 -5.41 5.75
C PHE A 106 -18.01 -6.43 6.42
N GLU A 107 -18.85 -6.03 7.39
CA GLU A 107 -19.63 -6.93 8.26
C GLU A 107 -20.40 -8.01 7.49
N ASP A 108 -21.15 -7.61 6.45
CA ASP A 108 -22.01 -8.51 5.67
C ASP A 108 -21.35 -9.02 4.38
N THR A 109 -20.03 -8.91 4.26
CA THR A 109 -19.33 -9.33 3.04
C THR A 109 -19.02 -10.82 3.04
N LEU A 110 -19.19 -11.47 1.88
CA LEU A 110 -18.76 -12.85 1.68
C LEU A 110 -17.26 -13.05 1.97
N LEU A 111 -16.43 -12.05 1.65
CA LEU A 111 -14.99 -12.10 1.92
C LEU A 111 -14.70 -12.16 3.43
N LYS A 112 -15.38 -11.36 4.26
CA LYS A 112 -15.26 -11.45 5.72
C LYS A 112 -15.68 -12.83 6.21
N GLN A 113 -16.84 -13.32 5.79
CA GLN A 113 -17.35 -14.63 6.17
C GLN A 113 -16.42 -15.79 5.76
N LEU A 114 -15.75 -15.69 4.60
CA LEU A 114 -14.74 -16.67 4.16
C LEU A 114 -13.48 -16.61 5.02
N LEU A 115 -13.01 -15.40 5.34
CA LEU A 115 -11.84 -15.21 6.20
C LEU A 115 -12.10 -15.71 7.61
N GLU A 116 -13.27 -15.45 8.21
CA GLU A 116 -13.60 -15.88 9.57
C GLU A 116 -13.52 -17.40 9.75
N LYS A 117 -13.85 -18.19 8.71
CA LYS A 117 -13.70 -19.66 8.74
C LYS A 117 -12.26 -20.12 8.97
N ASN A 118 -11.28 -19.29 8.64
CA ASN A 118 -9.86 -19.57 8.83
C ASN A 118 -9.34 -19.22 10.23
N PHE A 119 -10.16 -18.58 11.07
CA PHE A 119 -9.74 -18.10 12.40
C PHE A 119 -10.70 -18.58 13.49
N LEU A 120 -10.17 -19.34 14.46
CA LEU A 120 -10.92 -19.68 15.68
C LEU A 120 -11.16 -18.44 16.55
N ASN A 121 -10.23 -17.49 16.53
CA ASN A 121 -10.30 -16.18 17.18
C ASN A 121 -9.63 -15.13 16.28
N ILE A 122 -10.21 -13.94 16.15
CA ILE A 122 -9.60 -12.83 15.40
C ILE A 122 -8.53 -12.16 16.29
N SER A 123 -7.36 -12.81 16.40
CA SER A 123 -6.20 -12.24 17.07
C SER A 123 -5.13 -11.83 16.06
N GLN A 124 -4.35 -10.78 16.37
CA GLN A 124 -3.23 -10.38 15.50
C GLN A 124 -2.21 -11.51 15.31
N LYS A 125 -2.06 -12.40 16.30
CA LYS A 125 -1.15 -13.54 16.24
C LYS A 125 -1.63 -14.55 15.21
N ASP A 126 -2.92 -14.91 15.24
CA ASP A 126 -3.49 -15.92 14.34
C ASP A 126 -3.47 -15.42 12.89
N VAL A 127 -3.83 -14.15 12.66
CA VAL A 127 -3.70 -13.51 11.34
C VAL A 127 -2.25 -13.52 10.87
N SER A 128 -1.28 -13.21 11.75
CA SER A 128 0.14 -13.22 11.35
C SER A 128 0.62 -14.62 10.96
N GLN A 129 0.22 -15.65 11.70
CA GLN A 129 0.57 -17.05 11.40
C GLN A 129 -0.08 -17.52 10.09
N PHE A 130 -1.33 -17.14 9.84
CA PHE A 130 -2.02 -17.43 8.60
C PHE A 130 -1.34 -16.78 7.37
N ILE A 131 -0.94 -15.51 7.48
CA ILE A 131 -0.18 -14.83 6.42
C ILE A 131 1.17 -15.51 6.19
N GLU A 132 1.92 -15.82 7.24
CA GLU A 132 3.25 -16.43 7.11
C GLU A 132 3.17 -17.82 6.47
N LYS A 133 2.18 -18.63 6.86
CA LYS A 133 1.95 -19.97 6.29
C LYS A 133 1.68 -19.93 4.78
N ASN A 134 0.99 -18.90 4.30
CA ASN A 134 0.52 -18.79 2.92
C ASN A 134 1.21 -17.66 2.14
N LYS A 135 2.35 -17.16 2.62
CA LYS A 135 2.98 -15.93 2.13
C LYS A 135 3.27 -15.92 0.63
N GLU A 136 3.77 -17.04 0.09
CA GLU A 136 4.13 -17.12 -1.33
C GLU A 136 2.88 -17.03 -2.22
N VAL A 137 1.76 -17.61 -1.78
CA VAL A 137 0.48 -17.53 -2.51
C VAL A 137 -0.03 -16.10 -2.54
N PHE A 138 -0.02 -15.41 -1.40
CA PHE A 138 -0.47 -14.02 -1.32
C PHE A 138 0.42 -13.07 -2.10
N LEU A 139 1.75 -13.19 -1.98
CA LEU A 139 2.69 -12.35 -2.71
C LEU A 139 2.61 -12.58 -4.22
N CYS A 140 2.49 -13.83 -4.65
CA CYS A 140 2.34 -14.17 -6.06
C CYS A 140 1.06 -13.58 -6.65
N SER A 141 -0.08 -13.75 -5.98
CA SER A 141 -1.35 -13.17 -6.42
C SER A 141 -1.29 -11.65 -6.50
N LEU A 142 -0.83 -10.97 -5.44
CA LEU A 142 -0.75 -9.51 -5.45
C LEU A 142 0.16 -8.99 -6.57
N SER A 143 1.32 -9.64 -6.78
CA SER A 143 2.26 -9.25 -7.83
C SER A 143 1.73 -9.51 -9.24
N ASN A 144 0.94 -10.58 -9.43
CA ASN A 144 0.36 -10.90 -10.74
C ASN A 144 -0.83 -10.00 -11.07
N PHE A 145 -1.65 -9.65 -10.07
CA PHE A 145 -2.80 -8.77 -10.27
C PHE A 145 -2.37 -7.33 -10.56
N ILE A 146 -1.39 -6.83 -9.81
CA ILE A 146 -0.79 -5.52 -10.02
C ILE A 146 0.57 -5.73 -10.68
N SER A 147 0.56 -6.16 -11.94
CA SER A 147 1.78 -6.33 -12.74
C SER A 147 2.28 -5.02 -13.32
N ASP A 148 1.34 -4.17 -13.74
CA ASP A 148 1.63 -2.98 -14.55
C ASP A 148 1.66 -1.71 -13.69
N PHE A 149 2.78 -0.98 -13.78
CA PHE A 149 3.03 0.29 -13.11
C PHE A 149 3.40 1.34 -14.16
N PRO A 150 2.42 2.01 -14.78
CA PRO A 150 2.72 3.16 -15.63
C PRO A 150 3.44 4.24 -14.82
N GLU A 151 4.24 5.05 -15.51
CA GLU A 151 5.01 6.13 -14.86
C GLU A 151 4.11 7.12 -14.11
N GLU A 152 2.89 7.34 -14.61
CA GLU A 152 1.91 8.30 -14.07
C GLU A 152 1.03 7.76 -12.94
N GLU A 153 1.35 6.58 -12.40
CA GLU A 153 0.55 5.94 -11.37
C GLU A 153 0.56 6.73 -10.05
N THR A 154 -0.62 6.83 -9.40
CA THR A 154 -0.81 7.51 -8.13
C THR A 154 -1.14 6.54 -6.99
N SER A 155 -0.90 6.93 -5.73
CA SER A 155 -1.21 6.05 -4.59
C SER A 155 -2.70 5.75 -4.45
N HIS A 156 -3.57 6.66 -4.90
CA HIS A 156 -5.01 6.41 -4.96
C HIS A 156 -5.37 5.37 -6.02
N GLN A 157 -4.78 5.42 -7.23
CA GLN A 157 -5.05 4.41 -8.26
C GLN A 157 -4.52 3.02 -7.84
N ILE A 158 -3.35 2.95 -7.18
CA ILE A 158 -2.89 1.70 -6.57
C ILE A 158 -3.88 1.18 -5.52
N ALA A 159 -4.43 2.07 -4.68
CA ALA A 159 -5.45 1.68 -3.71
C ALA A 159 -6.75 1.17 -4.37
N GLU A 160 -7.10 1.68 -5.55
CA GLU A 160 -8.21 1.14 -6.34
C GLU A 160 -7.89 -0.28 -6.82
N LYS A 161 -6.71 -0.50 -7.41
CA LYS A 161 -6.26 -1.84 -7.80
C LYS A 161 -6.23 -2.80 -6.60
N LEU A 162 -5.78 -2.35 -5.42
CA LEU A 162 -5.84 -3.15 -4.18
C LEU A 162 -7.26 -3.48 -3.74
N THR A 163 -8.22 -2.58 -3.99
CA THR A 163 -9.63 -2.82 -3.70
C THR A 163 -10.21 -3.87 -4.66
N ASP A 164 -9.84 -3.81 -5.94
CA ASP A 164 -10.27 -4.79 -6.94
C ASP A 164 -9.62 -6.17 -6.69
N TRP A 165 -8.36 -6.19 -6.24
CA TRP A 165 -7.66 -7.39 -5.81
C TRP A 165 -8.36 -8.14 -4.66
N LEU A 166 -9.25 -7.49 -3.89
CA LEU A 166 -10.01 -8.17 -2.83
C LEU A 166 -10.90 -9.29 -3.38
N SER A 167 -11.34 -9.20 -4.63
CA SER A 167 -12.08 -10.29 -5.29
C SER A 167 -11.17 -11.49 -5.57
N GLU A 168 -9.93 -11.26 -6.00
CA GLU A 168 -8.95 -12.34 -6.17
C GLU A 168 -8.54 -12.94 -4.82
N LEU A 169 -8.37 -12.09 -3.81
CA LEU A 169 -8.14 -12.54 -2.45
C LEU A 169 -9.26 -13.47 -1.96
N ALA A 170 -10.54 -13.15 -2.23
CA ALA A 170 -11.65 -14.03 -1.89
C ALA A 170 -11.52 -15.42 -2.55
N CYS A 171 -11.14 -15.46 -3.83
CA CYS A 171 -10.88 -16.71 -4.54
C CYS A 171 -9.74 -17.49 -3.89
N LEU A 172 -8.60 -16.84 -3.58
CA LEU A 172 -7.48 -17.51 -2.91
C LEU A 172 -7.87 -18.08 -1.55
N ILE A 173 -8.57 -17.30 -0.73
CA ILE A 173 -8.98 -17.72 0.62
C ILE A 173 -9.93 -18.91 0.56
N SER A 174 -10.75 -19.04 -0.50
CA SER A 174 -11.63 -20.20 -0.68
C SER A 174 -10.89 -21.51 -1.00
N GLN A 175 -9.62 -21.42 -1.41
CA GLN A 175 -8.77 -22.55 -1.81
C GLN A 175 -7.77 -22.98 -0.73
N ILE A 176 -7.57 -22.14 0.30
CA ILE A 176 -6.69 -22.38 1.44
C ILE A 176 -7.47 -23.09 2.54
#